data_AF-A0A397BWU0-F1
#
_entry.id   AF-A0A397BWU0-F1
#
_cell.length_a   1.000
_cell.length_b   1.000
_cell.length_c   1.000
_cell.angle_alpha   90.00
_cell.angle_beta   90.00
_cell.angle_gamma   90.00
#
_symmetry.space_group_name_H-M   'P 1'
#
loop_
_entity.id
_entity.type
_entity.pdbx_description
1 polymer ?
#
loop_
_entity_poly.entity_id
_entity_poly.type
_entity_poly.pdbx_seq_one_letter_code
_entity_poly.pdbx_strand_id
1 'polypeptide(L)'
;MGNEARQEVLNSGLVEDVVRGRTTDLDSQLAVTRVAHKELEAIVLERSGMAEKLRGEREDLQDETKALDDEISRIRSSEKVAVSAAPSRMERQRLVDAAMVSALRAELGLSRARVEDDKGLEQASLAQKDRTIGLLERADAEKQTAALEIEEERRRLNAVVDARDLQLRILEGEAHESNVNLNMLTDMNGELQSDLKKRVEPSDLLSREELRSELRSERNVLEGTVAELVSAQAALAQERVRLDEAKWGFAAKVTDERALFDEERRSWLTQLSNDRSQRLLESVDKLQLDHFLGHLDDLQIEFKLTDIELIRIFEYRVAESKIRTVQDWWARRHREGSNRTWRRTRSAFCKEFVQKSMSAKMAEITQNSLRKVKETVREYAWRINDAAQDLELRHSQAVQIFIDGCKD
;
A
#
# COMPACT_ATOMS: atom_id res chain seq x y z
N MET A 1 127.92 -89.22 -57.66
CA MET A 1 127.55 -87.79 -57.77
C MET A 1 126.12 -87.71 -58.30
N GLY A 2 125.20 -87.09 -57.56
CA GLY A 2 123.88 -86.72 -58.09
C GLY A 2 122.71 -86.91 -57.12
N ASN A 3 122.38 -85.85 -56.39
CA ASN A 3 121.02 -85.43 -56.02
C ASN A 3 120.12 -86.31 -55.12
N GLU A 4 120.53 -86.62 -53.88
CA GLU A 4 119.59 -87.09 -52.84
C GLU A 4 119.70 -86.35 -51.49
N ALA A 5 120.47 -85.26 -51.41
CA ALA A 5 120.62 -84.47 -50.17
C ALA A 5 120.17 -83.01 -50.34
N ARG A 6 119.06 -82.78 -51.05
CA ARG A 6 118.45 -81.43 -51.22
C ARG A 6 116.94 -81.40 -51.05
N GLN A 7 116.35 -82.33 -50.30
CA GLN A 7 114.91 -82.35 -50.04
C GLN A 7 114.56 -82.52 -48.55
N GLU A 8 115.34 -81.90 -47.66
CA GLU A 8 115.06 -81.95 -46.22
C GLU A 8 115.31 -80.62 -45.49
N VAL A 9 115.14 -79.48 -46.19
CA VAL A 9 115.38 -78.15 -45.60
C VAL A 9 114.25 -77.15 -45.87
N LEU A 10 113.10 -77.55 -46.43
CA LEU A 10 112.05 -76.56 -46.80
C LEU A 10 110.63 -76.76 -46.27
N ASN A 11 110.27 -77.84 -45.55
CA ASN A 11 108.84 -78.14 -45.34
C ASN A 11 108.39 -78.59 -43.92
N SER A 12 108.88 -78.01 -42.82
CA SER A 12 108.24 -78.28 -41.51
C SER A 12 108.07 -77.10 -40.58
N GLY A 13 109.07 -76.22 -40.40
CA GLY A 13 108.92 -75.08 -39.46
C GLY A 13 108.07 -73.92 -39.99
N LEU A 14 108.36 -73.43 -41.20
CA LEU A 14 107.71 -72.23 -41.76
C LEU A 14 106.24 -72.45 -42.14
N VAL A 15 105.87 -73.66 -42.56
CA VAL A 15 104.48 -73.97 -42.94
C VAL A 15 103.60 -74.09 -41.71
N GLU A 16 104.09 -74.70 -40.63
CA GLU A 16 103.34 -74.80 -39.37
C GLU A 16 103.13 -73.44 -38.70
N ASP A 17 104.13 -72.55 -38.71
CA ASP A 17 104.00 -71.20 -38.15
C ASP A 17 103.06 -70.31 -38.99
N VAL A 18 103.08 -70.44 -40.32
CA VAL A 18 102.15 -69.72 -41.22
C VAL A 18 100.72 -70.25 -41.09
N VAL A 19 100.54 -71.57 -40.97
CA VAL A 19 99.21 -72.16 -40.75
C VAL A 19 98.67 -71.77 -39.37
N ARG A 20 99.51 -71.81 -38.33
CA ARG A 20 99.12 -71.39 -36.97
C ARG A 20 98.76 -69.91 -36.90
N GLY A 21 99.55 -69.04 -37.53
CA GLY A 21 99.27 -67.61 -37.65
C GLY A 21 97.96 -67.31 -38.39
N ARG A 22 97.67 -68.06 -39.46
CA ARG A 22 96.39 -67.94 -40.19
C ARG A 22 95.20 -68.46 -39.38
N THR A 23 95.35 -69.55 -38.62
CA THR A 23 94.27 -70.02 -37.74
C THR A 23 93.99 -69.05 -36.60
N THR A 24 95.02 -68.44 -36.00
CA THR A 24 94.82 -67.43 -34.95
C THR A 24 94.20 -66.13 -35.47
N ASP A 25 94.52 -65.74 -36.71
CA ASP A 25 93.89 -64.60 -37.38
C ASP A 25 92.41 -64.87 -37.68
N LEU A 26 92.09 -66.06 -38.21
CA LEU A 26 90.71 -66.49 -38.43
C LEU A 26 89.89 -66.57 -37.13
N ASP A 27 90.46 -67.13 -36.05
CA ASP A 27 89.80 -67.19 -34.75
C ASP A 27 89.58 -65.80 -34.14
N SER A 28 90.52 -64.87 -34.35
CA SER A 28 90.38 -63.48 -33.94
C SER A 28 89.28 -62.76 -34.73
N GLN A 29 89.21 -62.94 -36.05
CA GLN A 29 88.13 -62.41 -36.89
C GLN A 29 86.77 -63.02 -36.52
N LEU A 30 86.74 -64.30 -36.16
CA LEU A 30 85.53 -65.00 -35.74
C LEU A 30 85.06 -64.55 -34.34
N ALA A 31 85.98 -64.18 -33.45
CA ALA A 31 85.66 -63.54 -32.18
C ALA A 31 85.06 -62.13 -32.38
N VAL A 32 85.66 -61.31 -33.26
CA VAL A 32 85.15 -59.96 -33.57
C VAL A 32 83.76 -60.01 -34.20
N THR A 33 83.52 -60.93 -35.14
CA THR A 33 82.19 -61.09 -35.77
C THR A 33 81.13 -61.58 -34.79
N ARG A 34 81.48 -62.45 -33.83
CA ARG A 34 80.56 -62.87 -32.75
C ARG A 34 80.19 -61.72 -31.81
N VAL A 35 81.14 -60.84 -31.47
CA VAL A 35 80.86 -59.65 -30.65
C VAL A 35 79.96 -58.68 -31.41
N ALA A 36 80.28 -58.38 -32.66
CA ALA A 36 79.46 -57.52 -33.52
C ALA A 36 78.04 -58.09 -33.71
N HIS A 37 77.89 -59.41 -33.81
CA HIS A 37 76.58 -60.05 -33.91
C HIS A 37 75.75 -59.87 -32.62
N LYS A 38 76.36 -60.06 -31.44
CA LYS A 38 75.68 -59.84 -30.16
C LYS A 38 75.29 -58.37 -29.94
N GLU A 39 76.13 -57.44 -30.37
CA GLU A 39 75.81 -56.01 -30.31
C GLU A 39 74.64 -55.66 -31.25
N LEU A 40 74.61 -56.24 -32.45
CA LEU A 40 73.48 -56.10 -33.37
C LEU A 40 72.19 -56.71 -32.83
N GLU A 41 72.24 -57.89 -32.20
CA GLU A 41 71.08 -58.51 -31.54
C GLU A 41 70.52 -57.63 -30.42
N ALA A 42 71.40 -57.04 -29.60
CA ALA A 42 70.99 -56.12 -28.54
C ALA A 42 70.29 -54.87 -29.08
N ILE A 43 70.83 -54.27 -30.15
CA ILE A 43 70.23 -53.11 -30.82
C ILE A 43 68.87 -53.47 -31.44
N VAL A 44 68.75 -54.67 -32.02
CA VAL A 44 67.49 -55.15 -32.61
C VAL A 44 66.42 -55.35 -31.53
N LEU A 45 66.78 -55.93 -30.39
CA LEU A 45 65.87 -56.11 -29.24
C LEU A 45 65.42 -54.78 -28.64
N GLU A 46 66.33 -53.81 -28.51
CA GLU A 46 65.98 -52.47 -28.01
C GLU A 46 65.03 -51.76 -28.99
N ARG A 47 65.31 -51.85 -30.30
CA ARG A 47 64.44 -51.28 -31.34
C ARG A 47 63.09 -51.97 -31.41
N SER A 48 63.01 -53.29 -31.20
CA SER A 48 61.73 -53.99 -31.17
C SER A 48 60.89 -53.58 -29.97
N GLY A 49 61.50 -53.41 -28.79
CA GLY A 49 60.81 -52.90 -27.60
C GLY A 49 60.29 -51.47 -27.78
N MET A 50 61.10 -50.58 -28.38
CA MET A 50 60.64 -49.23 -28.73
C MET A 50 59.51 -49.24 -29.76
N ALA A 51 59.56 -50.13 -30.75
CA ALA A 51 58.52 -50.25 -31.76
C ALA A 51 57.19 -50.77 -31.18
N GLU A 52 57.23 -51.68 -30.20
CA GLU A 52 56.04 -52.11 -29.47
C GLU A 52 55.44 -50.99 -28.62
N LYS A 53 56.28 -50.22 -27.93
CA LYS A 53 55.83 -49.06 -27.14
C LYS A 53 55.12 -48.02 -28.02
N LEU A 54 55.72 -47.65 -29.15
CA LEU A 54 55.12 -46.72 -30.12
C LEU A 54 53.83 -47.27 -30.74
N ARG A 55 53.70 -48.60 -30.86
CA ARG A 55 52.47 -49.24 -31.34
C ARG A 55 51.34 -49.09 -30.33
N GLY A 56 51.62 -49.31 -29.04
CA GLY A 56 50.65 -49.09 -27.96
C GLY A 56 50.20 -47.63 -27.88
N GLU A 57 51.15 -46.68 -27.87
CA GLU A 57 50.83 -45.24 -27.86
C GLU A 57 49.98 -44.82 -29.07
N ARG A 58 50.22 -45.42 -30.25
CA ARG A 58 49.42 -45.18 -31.45
C ARG A 58 47.99 -45.72 -31.32
N GLU A 59 47.81 -46.89 -30.70
CA GLU A 59 46.49 -47.46 -30.46
C GLU A 59 45.69 -46.61 -29.46
N ASP A 60 46.31 -46.16 -28.37
CA ASP A 60 45.70 -45.28 -27.38
C ASP A 60 45.22 -43.95 -28.01
N LEU A 61 46.07 -43.31 -28.81
CA LEU A 61 45.73 -42.07 -29.53
C LEU A 61 44.60 -42.28 -30.55
N GLN A 62 44.54 -43.47 -31.17
CA GLN A 62 43.51 -43.81 -32.13
C GLN A 62 42.15 -44.01 -31.44
N ASP A 63 42.14 -44.60 -30.25
CA ASP A 63 40.94 -44.73 -29.42
C ASP A 63 40.45 -43.37 -28.90
N GLU A 64 41.36 -42.50 -28.48
CA GLU A 64 41.02 -41.13 -28.05
C GLU A 64 40.42 -40.30 -29.19
N THR A 65 41.00 -40.41 -30.40
CA THR A 65 40.48 -39.73 -31.59
C THR A 65 39.06 -40.20 -31.92
N LYS A 66 38.80 -41.50 -31.81
CA LYS A 66 37.47 -42.07 -32.06
C LYS A 66 36.44 -41.60 -31.02
N ALA A 67 36.83 -41.51 -29.75
CA ALA A 67 35.95 -41.00 -28.70
C ALA A 67 35.56 -39.53 -28.95
N LEU A 68 36.51 -38.70 -29.40
CA LEU A 68 36.25 -37.31 -29.78
C LEU A 68 35.30 -37.20 -30.98
N ASP A 69 35.47 -38.04 -32.00
CA ASP A 69 34.58 -38.06 -33.17
C ASP A 69 33.13 -38.45 -32.81
N ASP A 70 32.96 -39.39 -31.88
CA ASP A 70 31.65 -39.79 -31.35
C ASP A 70 30.99 -38.65 -30.56
N GLU A 71 31.77 -37.89 -29.78
CA GLU A 71 31.28 -36.73 -29.03
C GLU A 71 30.88 -35.57 -29.97
N ILE A 72 31.70 -35.26 -30.99
CA ILE A 72 31.36 -34.28 -32.02
C ILE A 72 30.06 -34.67 -32.73
N SER A 73 29.89 -35.96 -33.06
CA SER A 73 28.68 -36.47 -33.69
C SER A 73 27.44 -36.31 -32.79
N ARG A 74 27.59 -36.57 -31.48
CA ARG A 74 26.53 -36.37 -30.49
C ARG A 74 26.12 -34.90 -30.39
N ILE A 75 27.08 -33.98 -30.29
CA ILE A 75 26.83 -32.53 -30.21
C ILE A 75 26.08 -32.04 -31.45
N ARG A 76 26.55 -32.40 -32.65
CA ARG A 76 25.87 -32.02 -33.90
C ARG A 76 24.45 -32.57 -33.99
N SER A 77 24.22 -33.79 -33.52
CA SER A 77 22.87 -34.37 -33.49
C SER A 77 21.93 -33.60 -32.56
N SER A 78 22.41 -33.21 -31.38
CA SER A 78 21.67 -32.42 -30.40
C SER A 78 21.35 -31.01 -30.92
N GLU A 79 22.35 -30.34 -31.51
CA GLU A 79 22.19 -29.01 -32.10
C GLU A 79 21.19 -29.02 -33.26
N LYS A 80 21.23 -30.05 -34.12
CA LYS A 80 20.27 -30.21 -35.22
C LYS A 80 18.83 -30.34 -34.71
N VAL A 81 18.61 -31.04 -33.60
CA VAL A 81 17.28 -31.16 -32.97
C VAL A 81 16.84 -29.82 -32.38
N ALA A 82 17.72 -29.11 -31.69
CA ALA A 82 17.41 -27.80 -31.11
C ALA A 82 17.06 -26.76 -32.19
N VAL A 83 17.83 -26.71 -33.28
CA VAL A 83 17.59 -25.80 -34.41
C VAL A 83 16.29 -26.16 -35.14
N SER A 84 15.97 -27.44 -35.29
CA SER A 84 14.70 -27.86 -35.93
C SER A 84 13.47 -27.55 -35.07
N ALA A 85 13.61 -27.53 -33.74
CA ALA A 85 12.52 -27.21 -32.81
C ALA A 85 12.29 -25.69 -32.62
N ALA A 86 13.30 -24.86 -32.90
CA ALA A 86 13.24 -23.41 -32.65
C ALA A 86 12.11 -22.68 -33.41
N PRO A 87 11.86 -22.93 -34.71
CA PRO A 87 10.78 -22.26 -35.44
C PRO A 87 9.40 -22.57 -34.86
N SER A 88 9.15 -23.83 -34.49
CA SER A 88 7.89 -24.25 -33.88
C SER A 88 7.68 -23.61 -32.50
N ARG A 89 8.76 -23.45 -31.72
CA ARG A 89 8.72 -22.80 -30.41
C ARG A 89 8.45 -21.29 -30.54
N MET A 90 9.09 -20.64 -31.51
CA MET A 90 8.85 -19.22 -31.80
C MET A 90 7.42 -18.98 -32.28
N GLU A 91 6.89 -19.85 -33.13
CA GLU A 91 5.52 -19.71 -33.64
C GLU A 91 4.47 -19.91 -32.54
N ARG A 92 4.66 -20.87 -31.63
CA ARG A 92 3.81 -21.01 -30.44
C ARG A 92 3.84 -19.76 -29.57
N GLN A 93 5.01 -19.15 -29.38
CA GLN A 93 5.12 -17.92 -28.60
C GLN A 93 4.35 -16.76 -29.25
N ARG A 94 4.46 -16.60 -30.58
CA ARG A 94 3.69 -15.57 -31.31
C ARG A 94 2.18 -15.75 -31.17
N LEU A 95 1.69 -16.99 -31.21
CA LEU A 95 0.27 -17.28 -31.02
C LEU A 95 -0.20 -16.93 -29.60
N VAL A 96 0.62 -17.20 -28.58
CA VAL A 96 0.33 -16.80 -27.19
C VAL A 96 0.29 -15.28 -27.06
N ASP A 97 1.26 -14.58 -27.64
CA ASP A 97 1.31 -13.12 -27.60
C ASP A 97 0.11 -12.49 -28.32
N ALA A 98 -0.30 -13.05 -29.47
CA ALA A 98 -1.47 -12.60 -30.22
C ALA A 98 -2.79 -12.83 -29.45
N ALA A 99 -2.92 -13.96 -28.75
CA ALA A 99 -4.06 -14.24 -27.89
C ALA A 99 -4.14 -13.27 -26.71
N MET A 100 -3.00 -12.95 -26.09
CA MET A 100 -2.92 -11.99 -24.99
C MET A 100 -3.32 -10.58 -25.43
N VAL A 101 -2.83 -10.12 -26.60
CA VAL A 101 -3.23 -8.82 -27.16
C VAL A 101 -4.73 -8.76 -27.45
N SER A 102 -5.31 -9.86 -27.94
CA SER A 102 -6.75 -9.95 -28.21
C SER A 102 -7.58 -9.88 -26.93
N ALA A 103 -7.14 -10.55 -25.87
CA ALA A 103 -7.79 -10.50 -24.55
C ALA A 103 -7.76 -9.09 -23.95
N LEU A 104 -6.60 -8.43 -23.98
CA LEU A 104 -6.45 -7.05 -23.48
C LEU A 104 -7.35 -6.07 -24.26
N ARG A 105 -7.50 -6.26 -25.57
CA ARG A 105 -8.38 -5.43 -26.39
C ARG A 105 -9.86 -5.62 -26.03
N ALA A 106 -10.27 -6.85 -25.71
CA ALA A 106 -11.63 -7.15 -25.27
C ALA A 106 -11.91 -6.52 -23.88
N GLU A 107 -10.97 -6.62 -22.94
CA GLU A 107 -11.12 -5.99 -21.61
C GLU A 107 -11.20 -4.46 -21.69
N LEU A 108 -10.41 -3.83 -22.56
CA LEU A 108 -10.50 -2.39 -22.79
C LEU A 108 -11.85 -1.99 -23.43
N GLY A 109 -12.38 -2.82 -24.33
CA GLY A 109 -13.73 -2.63 -24.88
C GLY A 109 -14.82 -2.73 -23.82
N LEU A 110 -14.72 -3.72 -22.91
CA LEU A 110 -15.67 -3.90 -21.81
C LEU A 110 -15.59 -2.78 -20.77
N SER A 111 -14.37 -2.32 -20.44
CA SER A 111 -14.17 -1.20 -19.52
C SER A 111 -14.77 0.09 -20.07
N ARG A 112 -14.68 0.32 -21.39
CA ARG A 112 -15.31 1.47 -22.04
C ARG A 112 -16.83 1.41 -21.98
N ALA A 113 -17.43 0.24 -22.23
CA ALA A 113 -18.88 0.07 -22.16
C ALA A 113 -19.42 0.34 -20.74
N ARG A 114 -18.73 -0.18 -19.70
CA ARG A 114 -19.11 0.05 -18.30
C ARG A 114 -19.09 1.54 -17.91
N VAL A 115 -18.07 2.29 -18.36
CA VAL A 115 -17.98 3.73 -18.10
C VAL A 115 -19.09 4.54 -18.80
N GLU A 116 -19.54 4.09 -19.97
CA GLU A 116 -20.66 4.73 -20.68
C GLU A 116 -22.01 4.44 -19.98
N ASP A 117 -22.22 3.22 -19.47
CA ASP A 117 -23.41 2.86 -18.70
C ASP A 117 -23.48 3.61 -17.35
N ASP A 118 -22.37 3.71 -16.63
CA ASP A 118 -22.29 4.43 -15.34
C ASP A 118 -22.63 5.93 -15.51
N LYS A 119 -22.15 6.55 -16.60
CA LYS A 119 -22.51 7.95 -16.93
C LYS A 119 -24.01 8.13 -17.20
N GLY A 120 -24.64 7.14 -17.85
CA GLY A 120 -26.08 7.16 -18.09
C GLY A 120 -26.89 7.11 -16.79
N LEU A 121 -26.43 6.28 -15.83
CA LEU A 121 -27.04 6.17 -14.51
C LEU A 121 -26.86 7.45 -13.67
N GLU A 122 -25.69 8.07 -13.70
CA GLU A 122 -25.44 9.35 -13.02
C GLU A 122 -26.30 10.48 -13.58
N GLN A 123 -26.44 10.59 -14.90
CA GLN A 123 -27.32 11.59 -15.53
C GLN A 123 -28.79 11.40 -15.16
N ALA A 124 -29.28 10.16 -15.11
CA ALA A 124 -30.64 9.86 -14.68
C ALA A 124 -30.88 10.23 -13.21
N SER A 125 -29.90 9.99 -12.34
CA SER A 125 -29.92 10.34 -10.93
C SER A 125 -29.94 11.86 -10.70
N LEU A 126 -29.12 12.61 -11.45
CA LEU A 126 -29.12 14.08 -11.41
C LEU A 126 -30.47 14.65 -11.87
N ALA A 127 -31.03 14.15 -12.96
CA ALA A 127 -32.35 14.57 -13.45
C ALA A 127 -33.49 14.23 -12.46
N GLN A 128 -33.32 13.23 -11.60
CA GLN A 128 -34.27 12.93 -10.52
C GLN A 128 -34.11 13.90 -9.34
N LYS A 129 -32.86 14.26 -8.98
CA LYS A 129 -32.58 15.26 -7.94
C LYS A 129 -33.14 16.64 -8.33
N ASP A 130 -32.93 17.08 -9.56
CA ASP A 130 -33.45 18.37 -10.05
C ASP A 130 -34.98 18.43 -10.00
N ARG A 131 -35.67 17.33 -10.37
CA ARG A 131 -37.13 17.21 -10.22
C ARG A 131 -37.58 17.30 -8.77
N THR A 132 -36.79 16.76 -7.84
CA THR A 132 -37.11 16.76 -6.41
C THR A 132 -36.91 18.16 -5.81
N ILE A 133 -35.84 18.85 -6.19
CA ILE A 133 -35.58 20.25 -5.79
C ILE A 133 -36.74 21.15 -6.25
N GLY A 134 -37.16 21.04 -7.52
CA GLY A 134 -38.27 21.84 -8.04
C GLY A 134 -39.64 21.55 -7.39
N LEU A 135 -39.83 20.40 -6.73
CA LEU A 135 -41.02 20.12 -5.91
C LEU A 135 -40.92 20.75 -4.53
N LEU A 136 -39.74 20.72 -3.91
CA LEU A 136 -39.49 21.35 -2.61
C LEU A 136 -39.62 22.87 -2.70
N GLU A 137 -39.06 23.50 -3.73
CA GLU A 137 -39.19 24.95 -3.96
C GLU A 137 -40.65 25.39 -4.12
N ARG A 138 -41.48 24.57 -4.80
CA ARG A 138 -42.91 24.82 -4.92
C ARG A 138 -43.63 24.71 -3.58
N ALA A 139 -43.31 23.68 -2.79
CA ALA A 139 -43.89 23.51 -1.45
C ALA A 139 -43.49 24.65 -0.50
N ASP A 140 -42.26 25.17 -0.61
CA ASP A 140 -41.81 26.29 0.19
C ASP A 140 -42.46 27.61 -0.26
N ALA A 141 -42.68 27.83 -1.56
CA ALA A 141 -43.46 28.95 -2.06
C ALA A 141 -44.93 28.90 -1.58
N GLU A 142 -45.54 27.71 -1.59
CA GLU A 142 -46.89 27.49 -1.06
C GLU A 142 -46.97 27.76 0.46
N LYS A 143 -45.96 27.36 1.24
CA LYS A 143 -45.88 27.71 2.66
C LYS A 143 -45.73 29.20 2.91
N GLN A 144 -44.91 29.89 2.11
CA GLN A 144 -44.72 31.34 2.24
C GLN A 144 -46.01 32.11 1.95
N THR A 145 -46.76 31.69 0.93
CA THR A 145 -48.07 32.31 0.61
C THR A 145 -49.10 32.06 1.72
N ALA A 146 -49.20 30.83 2.24
CA ALA A 146 -50.08 30.53 3.38
C ALA A 146 -49.70 31.32 4.65
N ALA A 147 -48.41 31.53 4.92
CA ALA A 147 -47.96 32.33 6.05
C ALA A 147 -48.36 33.81 5.94
N LEU A 148 -48.34 34.38 4.73
CA LEU A 148 -48.79 35.75 4.48
C LEU A 148 -50.30 35.91 4.70
N GLU A 149 -51.10 34.92 4.29
CA GLU A 149 -52.55 34.91 4.51
C GLU A 149 -52.90 34.87 6.02
N ILE A 150 -52.21 34.02 6.79
CA ILE A 150 -52.39 33.93 8.26
C ILE A 150 -52.02 35.25 8.93
N GLU A 151 -50.94 35.90 8.50
CA GLU A 151 -50.51 37.19 9.05
C GLU A 151 -51.52 38.30 8.70
N GLU A 152 -52.12 38.27 7.50
CA GLU A 152 -53.17 39.19 7.13
C GLU A 152 -54.45 38.99 7.96
N GLU A 153 -54.86 37.75 8.19
CA GLU A 153 -55.98 37.44 9.09
C GLU A 153 -55.72 37.90 10.53
N ARG A 154 -54.49 37.71 11.04
CA ARG A 154 -54.08 38.24 12.35
C ARG A 154 -54.22 39.76 12.43
N ARG A 155 -53.82 40.50 11.39
CA ARG A 155 -54.01 41.95 11.35
C ARG A 155 -55.48 42.34 11.36
N ARG A 156 -56.34 41.62 10.62
CA ARG A 156 -57.80 41.85 10.63
C ARG A 156 -58.40 41.61 12.01
N LEU A 157 -58.01 40.54 12.68
CA LEU A 157 -58.46 40.23 14.05
C LEU A 157 -58.01 41.30 15.06
N ASN A 158 -56.75 41.75 14.98
CA ASN A 158 -56.26 42.81 15.87
C ASN A 158 -57.06 44.11 15.70
N ALA A 159 -57.37 44.51 14.46
CA ALA A 159 -58.20 45.70 14.23
C ALA A 159 -59.60 45.58 14.85
N VAL A 160 -60.18 44.38 14.87
CA VAL A 160 -61.47 44.11 15.53
C VAL A 160 -61.35 44.20 17.05
N VAL A 161 -60.26 43.69 17.63
CA VAL A 161 -59.97 43.81 19.06
C VAL A 161 -59.79 45.27 19.46
N ASP A 162 -58.99 46.04 18.71
CA ASP A 162 -58.77 47.46 18.95
C ASP A 162 -60.08 48.27 18.91
N ALA A 163 -60.97 47.95 17.95
CA ALA A 163 -62.28 48.56 17.86
C ALA A 163 -63.17 48.26 19.08
N ARG A 164 -63.09 47.03 19.61
CA ARG A 164 -63.83 46.61 20.82
C ARG A 164 -63.27 47.28 22.08
N ASP A 165 -61.95 47.39 22.19
CA ASP A 165 -61.28 48.06 23.32
C ASP A 165 -61.57 49.56 23.33
N LEU A 166 -61.74 50.18 22.16
CA LEU A 166 -62.22 51.56 22.07
C LEU A 166 -63.67 51.69 22.56
N GLN A 167 -64.56 50.77 22.19
CA GLN A 167 -65.94 50.76 22.70
C GLN A 167 -66.00 50.59 24.23
N LEU A 168 -65.16 49.72 24.80
CA LEU A 168 -65.08 49.54 26.26
C LEU A 168 -64.63 50.81 26.96
N ARG A 169 -63.60 51.50 26.44
CA ARG A 169 -63.14 52.78 27.01
C ARG A 169 -64.20 53.88 26.94
N ILE A 170 -65.01 53.91 25.89
CA ILE A 170 -66.13 54.87 25.78
C ILE A 170 -67.16 54.58 26.89
N LEU A 171 -67.55 53.32 27.07
CA LEU A 171 -68.50 52.91 28.11
C LEU A 171 -67.97 53.15 29.53
N GLU A 172 -66.67 52.93 29.77
CA GLU A 172 -66.01 53.25 31.05
C GLU A 172 -65.95 54.76 31.31
N GLY A 173 -65.71 55.56 30.25
CA GLY A 173 -65.75 57.03 30.32
C GLY A 173 -67.14 57.56 30.70
N GLU A 174 -68.19 57.01 30.08
CA GLU A 174 -69.59 57.33 30.42
C GLU A 174 -69.92 56.95 31.88
N ALA A 175 -69.40 55.82 32.37
CA ALA A 175 -69.54 55.41 33.76
C ALA A 175 -68.76 56.33 34.74
N HIS A 176 -67.58 56.82 34.34
CA HIS A 176 -66.80 57.78 35.12
C HIS A 176 -67.45 59.17 35.18
N GLU A 177 -68.04 59.68 34.08
CA GLU A 177 -68.81 60.93 34.11
C GLU A 177 -70.03 60.84 35.04
N SER A 178 -70.70 59.69 35.07
CA SER A 178 -71.80 59.44 36.03
C SER A 178 -71.32 59.45 37.48
N ASN A 179 -70.11 58.94 37.77
CA ASN A 179 -69.53 58.95 39.12
C ASN A 179 -69.02 60.34 39.53
N VAL A 180 -68.44 61.11 38.61
CA VAL A 180 -67.98 62.49 38.86
C VAL A 180 -69.16 63.41 39.18
N ASN A 181 -70.30 63.24 38.49
CA ASN A 181 -71.53 63.96 38.84
C ASN A 181 -72.07 63.60 40.23
N LEU A 182 -71.86 62.36 40.70
CA LEU A 182 -72.20 61.95 42.07
C LEU A 182 -71.25 62.58 43.10
N ASN A 183 -69.96 62.68 42.79
CA ASN A 183 -68.95 63.27 43.68
C ASN A 183 -69.05 64.80 43.80
N MET A 184 -69.43 65.52 42.73
CA MET A 184 -69.67 66.97 42.81
C MET A 184 -70.84 67.33 43.76
N LEU A 185 -71.81 66.43 43.95
CA LEU A 185 -72.86 66.58 44.96
C LEU A 185 -72.34 66.37 46.40
N THR A 186 -71.25 65.64 46.58
CA THR A 186 -70.62 65.37 47.89
C THR A 186 -69.59 66.45 48.28
N ASP A 187 -68.89 67.04 47.30
CA ASP A 187 -67.85 68.05 47.54
C ASP A 187 -68.39 69.43 47.94
N MET A 188 -69.59 69.82 47.46
CA MET A 188 -70.26 71.04 47.97
C MET A 188 -70.58 70.97 49.48
N ASN A 189 -70.55 69.77 50.08
CA ASN A 189 -70.75 69.58 51.52
C ASN A 189 -69.42 69.62 52.32
N GLY A 190 -68.27 69.52 51.65
CA GLY A 190 -66.92 69.54 52.27
C GLY A 190 -66.24 70.91 52.27
N GLU A 191 -66.57 71.78 51.30
CA GLU A 191 -65.95 73.12 51.17
C GLU A 191 -66.37 74.15 52.23
N LEU A 192 -67.43 73.89 53.01
CA LEU A 192 -67.78 74.74 54.17
C LEU A 192 -66.87 74.52 55.40
N GLN A 193 -65.95 73.55 55.38
CA GLN A 193 -65.10 73.22 56.53
C GLN A 193 -63.61 73.52 56.35
N SER A 194 -63.16 74.00 55.19
CA SER A 194 -61.72 74.21 54.91
C SER A 194 -61.33 75.67 54.66
N ASP A 195 -62.02 76.62 55.28
CA ASP A 195 -61.65 78.05 55.26
C ASP A 195 -60.88 78.51 56.51
N LEU A 196 -60.32 77.56 57.28
CA LEU A 196 -59.42 77.83 58.39
C LEU A 196 -58.10 77.08 58.20
N LYS A 197 -57.08 77.76 57.66
CA LYS A 197 -55.75 77.96 58.31
C LYS A 197 -54.67 78.34 57.29
N LYS A 198 -54.25 79.60 57.40
CA LYS A 198 -53.28 80.34 56.57
C LYS A 198 -51.81 80.04 56.92
N ARG A 199 -50.97 80.03 55.86
CA ARG A 199 -49.70 80.76 55.61
C ARG A 199 -48.43 80.47 56.46
N VAL A 200 -47.27 80.45 55.77
CA VAL A 200 -46.13 81.43 55.80
C VAL A 200 -44.78 80.73 55.51
N GLU A 201 -44.13 81.11 54.41
CA GLU A 201 -42.67 81.08 54.12
C GLU A 201 -42.02 82.34 54.76
N PRO A 202 -40.71 82.42 55.15
CA PRO A 202 -39.60 82.55 54.16
C PRO A 202 -38.12 82.26 54.59
N SER A 203 -37.28 82.02 53.57
CA SER A 203 -35.93 82.56 53.23
C SER A 203 -34.71 82.73 54.16
N ASP A 204 -33.54 82.61 53.47
CA ASP A 204 -32.21 83.25 53.60
C ASP A 204 -31.05 82.49 54.30
N LEU A 205 -30.05 81.98 53.54
CA LEU A 205 -28.75 82.61 53.10
C LEU A 205 -27.75 82.73 54.27
N LEU A 206 -26.48 82.31 54.27
CA LEU A 206 -25.35 82.25 53.32
C LEU A 206 -24.20 81.45 53.99
N SER A 207 -23.14 81.12 53.24
CA SER A 207 -21.84 80.50 53.65
C SER A 207 -21.61 79.04 53.23
N ARG A 208 -22.04 78.64 52.02
CA ARG A 208 -21.78 77.29 51.47
C ARG A 208 -21.12 77.28 50.08
N GLU A 209 -20.81 78.44 49.51
CA GLU A 209 -20.33 78.51 48.12
C GLU A 209 -18.80 78.58 47.99
N GLU A 210 -18.09 79.15 48.98
CA GLU A 210 -16.61 79.23 48.98
C GLU A 210 -15.94 77.89 49.32
N LEU A 211 -16.48 77.11 50.26
CA LEU A 211 -16.00 75.74 50.52
C LEU A 211 -16.26 74.78 49.34
N ARG A 212 -17.18 75.12 48.44
CA ARG A 212 -17.48 74.29 47.26
C ARG A 212 -16.52 74.54 46.11
N SER A 213 -15.86 75.69 45.99
CA SER A 213 -14.97 75.95 44.85
C SER A 213 -13.62 75.26 44.99
N GLU A 214 -13.06 75.20 46.20
CA GLU A 214 -11.75 74.59 46.46
C GLU A 214 -11.81 73.05 46.47
N LEU A 215 -12.90 72.47 47.02
CA LEU A 215 -13.21 71.05 46.89
C LEU A 215 -13.53 70.64 45.43
N ARG A 216 -14.00 71.56 44.58
CA ARG A 216 -14.26 71.28 43.16
C ARG A 216 -12.96 71.21 42.34
N SER A 217 -11.95 72.03 42.64
CA SER A 217 -10.69 72.03 41.90
C SER A 217 -9.82 70.81 42.19
N GLU A 218 -9.68 70.37 43.44
CA GLU A 218 -8.92 69.16 43.77
C GLU A 218 -9.63 67.87 43.28
N ARG A 219 -10.98 67.86 43.32
CA ARG A 219 -11.77 66.76 42.77
C ARG A 219 -11.60 66.62 41.26
N ASN A 220 -11.53 67.73 40.52
CA ASN A 220 -11.36 67.69 39.05
C ASN A 220 -9.99 67.12 38.63
N VAL A 221 -8.92 67.35 39.40
CA VAL A 221 -7.58 66.83 39.10
C VAL A 221 -7.49 65.31 39.38
N LEU A 222 -8.11 64.87 40.49
CA LEU A 222 -8.21 63.44 40.82
C LEU A 222 -9.18 62.69 39.89
N GLU A 223 -10.30 63.31 39.48
CA GLU A 223 -11.22 62.73 38.49
C GLU A 223 -10.54 62.56 37.12
N GLY A 224 -9.67 63.49 36.70
CA GLY A 224 -8.91 63.37 35.45
C GLY A 224 -7.91 62.19 35.44
N THR A 225 -7.15 62.02 36.52
CA THR A 225 -6.17 60.92 36.64
C THR A 225 -6.83 59.55 36.85
N VAL A 226 -7.95 59.50 37.58
CA VAL A 226 -8.76 58.29 37.71
C VAL A 226 -9.42 57.93 36.39
N ALA A 227 -9.92 58.91 35.62
CA ALA A 227 -10.52 58.65 34.31
C ALA A 227 -9.51 58.09 33.30
N GLU A 228 -8.26 58.56 33.31
CA GLU A 228 -7.19 58.02 32.46
C GLU A 228 -6.79 56.59 32.87
N LEU A 229 -6.66 56.31 34.17
CA LEU A 229 -6.38 54.96 34.66
C LEU A 229 -7.53 53.98 34.39
N VAL A 230 -8.78 54.41 34.57
CA VAL A 230 -9.97 53.62 34.23
C VAL A 230 -10.04 53.35 32.73
N SER A 231 -9.67 54.33 31.89
CA SER A 231 -9.62 54.15 30.43
C SER A 231 -8.50 53.20 30.00
N ALA A 232 -7.31 53.29 30.60
CA ALA A 232 -6.22 52.36 30.34
C ALA A 232 -6.54 50.94 30.83
N GLN A 233 -7.21 50.81 31.96
CA GLN A 233 -7.66 49.53 32.50
C GLN A 233 -8.80 48.93 31.67
N ALA A 234 -9.71 49.75 31.14
CA ALA A 234 -10.73 49.32 30.18
C ALA A 234 -10.10 48.86 28.86
N ALA A 235 -9.07 49.55 28.35
CA ALA A 235 -8.34 49.15 27.15
C ALA A 235 -7.60 47.80 27.34
N LEU A 236 -6.95 47.60 28.49
CA LEU A 236 -6.33 46.32 28.84
C LEU A 236 -7.34 45.19 29.03
N ALA A 237 -8.53 45.49 29.57
CA ALA A 237 -9.61 44.51 29.68
C ALA A 237 -10.15 44.13 28.29
N GLN A 238 -10.31 45.09 27.38
CA GLN A 238 -10.74 44.82 26.00
C GLN A 238 -9.72 43.97 25.23
N GLU A 239 -8.43 44.22 25.39
CA GLU A 239 -7.40 43.39 24.74
C GLU A 239 -7.30 41.99 25.33
N ARG A 240 -7.52 41.82 26.65
CA ARG A 240 -7.64 40.49 27.25
C ARG A 240 -8.85 39.72 26.71
N VAL A 241 -10.01 40.38 26.60
CA VAL A 241 -11.22 39.78 26.01
C VAL A 241 -10.97 39.38 24.57
N ARG A 242 -10.37 40.24 23.74
CA ARG A 242 -10.01 39.89 22.35
C ARG A 242 -9.07 38.70 22.24
N LEU A 243 -8.08 38.64 23.11
CA LEU A 243 -7.07 37.58 23.09
C LEU A 243 -7.65 36.25 23.60
N ASP A 244 -8.57 36.30 24.56
CA ASP A 244 -9.31 35.13 25.01
C ASP A 244 -10.33 34.68 23.96
N GLU A 245 -11.07 35.58 23.31
CA GLU A 245 -11.95 35.28 22.16
C GLU A 245 -11.17 34.64 21.00
N ALA A 246 -9.97 35.13 20.70
CA ALA A 246 -9.10 34.53 19.69
C ALA A 246 -8.64 33.12 20.10
N LYS A 247 -8.24 32.92 21.36
CA LYS A 247 -7.86 31.60 21.88
C LYS A 247 -9.04 30.62 21.86
N TRP A 248 -10.22 31.07 22.26
CA TRP A 248 -11.45 30.29 22.20
C TRP A 248 -11.85 29.98 20.76
N GLY A 249 -11.69 30.92 19.82
CA GLY A 249 -11.92 30.69 18.40
C GLY A 249 -10.96 29.68 17.77
N PHE A 250 -9.67 29.71 18.14
CA PHE A 250 -8.70 28.70 17.72
C PHE A 250 -8.97 27.33 18.37
N ALA A 251 -9.29 27.29 19.66
CA ALA A 251 -9.64 26.05 20.35
C ALA A 251 -10.91 25.42 19.76
N ALA A 252 -11.94 26.24 19.47
CA ALA A 252 -13.19 25.83 18.84
C ALA A 252 -12.94 25.25 17.44
N LYS A 253 -12.12 25.90 16.60
CA LYS A 253 -11.75 25.37 15.27
C LYS A 253 -11.01 24.04 15.37
N VAL A 254 -10.06 23.90 16.29
CA VAL A 254 -9.33 22.65 16.50
C VAL A 254 -10.25 21.54 17.03
N THR A 255 -11.25 21.88 17.86
CA THR A 255 -12.26 20.90 18.30
C THR A 255 -13.26 20.54 17.21
N ASP A 256 -13.65 21.48 16.36
CA ASP A 256 -14.58 21.24 15.25
C ASP A 256 -13.92 20.39 14.15
N GLU A 257 -12.65 20.64 13.82
CA GLU A 257 -11.87 19.80 12.89
C GLU A 257 -11.66 18.39 13.44
N ARG A 258 -11.40 18.27 14.75
CA ARG A 258 -11.27 16.96 15.41
C ARG A 258 -12.61 16.23 15.49
N ALA A 259 -13.71 16.94 15.72
CA ALA A 259 -15.06 16.40 15.73
C ALA A 259 -15.50 15.95 14.34
N LEU A 260 -15.15 16.69 13.28
CA LEU A 260 -15.36 16.29 11.88
C LEU A 260 -14.60 15.01 11.55
N PHE A 261 -13.32 14.92 11.94
CA PHE A 261 -12.54 13.69 11.79
C PHE A 261 -13.12 12.51 12.58
N ASP A 262 -13.62 12.74 13.80
CA ASP A 262 -14.21 11.70 14.64
C ASP A 262 -15.63 11.30 14.19
N GLU A 263 -16.38 12.20 13.54
CA GLU A 263 -17.69 11.94 12.93
C GLU A 263 -17.54 11.19 11.61
N GLU A 264 -16.61 11.59 10.74
CA GLU A 264 -16.23 10.82 9.56
C GLU A 264 -15.75 9.43 9.98
N ARG A 265 -14.86 9.33 10.96
CA ARG A 265 -14.39 8.05 11.51
C ARG A 265 -15.54 7.18 12.04
N ARG A 266 -16.53 7.77 12.73
CA ARG A 266 -17.71 7.03 13.21
C ARG A 266 -18.60 6.58 12.05
N SER A 267 -18.83 7.42 11.06
CA SER A 267 -19.54 7.06 9.81
C SER A 267 -18.84 5.91 9.07
N TRP A 268 -17.51 5.96 8.95
CA TRP A 268 -16.67 4.90 8.37
C TRP A 268 -16.71 3.60 9.18
N LEU A 269 -16.68 3.68 10.51
CA LEU A 269 -16.80 2.52 11.41
C LEU A 269 -18.20 1.88 11.33
N THR A 270 -19.26 2.67 11.18
CA THR A 270 -20.63 2.18 11.02
C THR A 270 -20.83 1.54 9.63
N GLN A 271 -20.28 2.12 8.56
CA GLN A 271 -20.28 1.50 7.22
C GLN A 271 -19.48 0.19 7.18
N LEU A 272 -18.29 0.14 7.80
CA LEU A 272 -17.45 -1.08 7.84
C LEU A 272 -18.00 -2.16 8.77
N SER A 273 -18.65 -1.77 9.88
CA SER A 273 -19.30 -2.72 10.80
C SER A 273 -20.54 -3.37 10.16
N ASN A 274 -21.28 -2.63 9.32
CA ASN A 274 -22.50 -3.12 8.70
C ASN A 274 -22.24 -4.06 7.51
N ASP A 275 -21.19 -3.81 6.70
CA ASP A 275 -20.94 -4.59 5.48
C ASP A 275 -19.94 -5.75 5.64
N ARG A 276 -19.14 -5.78 6.71
CA ARG A 276 -17.88 -6.56 6.68
C ARG A 276 -17.57 -7.42 7.91
N SER A 277 -18.09 -7.11 9.10
CA SER A 277 -17.74 -7.86 10.32
C SER A 277 -18.17 -9.33 10.32
N GLN A 278 -19.10 -9.75 9.45
CA GLN A 278 -19.55 -11.14 9.37
C GLN A 278 -18.83 -11.98 8.29
N ARG A 279 -17.98 -11.37 7.43
CA ARG A 279 -17.29 -12.08 6.33
C ARG A 279 -15.76 -11.94 6.32
N LEU A 280 -15.17 -11.01 7.05
CA LEU A 280 -13.75 -10.62 6.85
C LEU A 280 -12.70 -11.38 7.68
N LEU A 281 -13.08 -12.26 8.60
CA LEU A 281 -12.08 -12.87 9.50
C LEU A 281 -12.01 -14.39 9.51
N GLU A 282 -12.87 -15.08 8.75
CA GLU A 282 -12.72 -16.53 8.54
C GLU A 282 -11.80 -16.86 7.34
N SER A 283 -11.62 -15.93 6.41
CA SER A 283 -10.57 -15.99 5.39
C SER A 283 -9.88 -14.63 5.26
N VAL A 284 -8.58 -14.55 5.60
CA VAL A 284 -7.77 -13.39 5.23
C VAL A 284 -7.53 -13.48 3.73
N ASP A 285 -8.46 -12.93 2.95
CA ASP A 285 -8.36 -12.91 1.50
C ASP A 285 -7.31 -11.89 1.03
N LYS A 286 -6.46 -12.35 0.12
CA LYS A 286 -5.38 -11.61 -0.54
C LYS A 286 -5.83 -10.25 -1.07
N LEU A 287 -7.05 -10.20 -1.61
CA LEU A 287 -7.67 -8.99 -2.15
C LEU A 287 -7.89 -7.89 -1.08
N GLN A 288 -8.16 -8.27 0.17
CA GLN A 288 -8.45 -7.31 1.23
C GLN A 288 -7.18 -6.77 1.88
N LEU A 289 -6.12 -7.57 1.93
CA LEU A 289 -4.82 -7.13 2.44
C LEU A 289 -4.08 -6.25 1.42
N ASP A 290 -4.11 -6.59 0.15
CA ASP A 290 -3.54 -5.77 -0.93
C ASP A 290 -4.32 -4.46 -1.09
N HIS A 291 -5.66 -4.49 -0.98
CA HIS A 291 -6.49 -3.27 -0.98
C HIS A 291 -6.21 -2.37 0.23
N PHE A 292 -6.00 -2.95 1.41
CA PHE A 292 -5.62 -2.20 2.62
C PHE A 292 -4.26 -1.51 2.48
N LEU A 293 -3.25 -2.21 1.93
CA LEU A 293 -1.93 -1.63 1.71
C LEU A 293 -1.91 -0.62 0.57
N GLY A 294 -2.69 -0.87 -0.50
CA GLY A 294 -2.89 0.08 -1.59
C GLY A 294 -3.52 1.38 -1.11
N HIS A 295 -4.55 1.31 -0.26
CA HIS A 295 -5.19 2.49 0.31
C HIS A 295 -4.25 3.30 1.21
N LEU A 296 -3.31 2.66 1.92
CA LEU A 296 -2.28 3.39 2.69
C LEU A 296 -1.27 4.08 1.77
N ASP A 297 -0.95 3.48 0.62
CA ASP A 297 -0.09 4.09 -0.39
C ASP A 297 -0.80 5.26 -1.10
N ASP A 298 -2.12 5.16 -1.34
CA ASP A 298 -2.92 6.25 -1.90
C ASP A 298 -3.00 7.43 -0.92
N LEU A 299 -3.19 7.16 0.38
CA LEU A 299 -3.11 8.18 1.42
C LEU A 299 -1.72 8.83 1.52
N GLN A 300 -0.65 8.07 1.27
CA GLN A 300 0.72 8.62 1.21
C GLN A 300 0.84 9.65 0.08
N ILE A 301 0.23 9.37 -1.08
CA ILE A 301 0.29 10.22 -2.27
C ILE A 301 -0.62 11.45 -2.12
N GLU A 302 -1.86 11.23 -1.66
CA GLU A 302 -2.90 12.26 -1.55
C GLU A 302 -2.59 13.28 -0.45
N PHE A 303 -2.16 12.80 0.72
CA PHE A 303 -1.92 13.66 1.88
C PHE A 303 -0.43 13.95 2.14
N LYS A 304 0.47 13.50 1.26
CA LYS A 304 1.94 13.65 1.39
C LYS A 304 2.47 13.21 2.76
N LEU A 305 1.89 12.14 3.31
CA LEU A 305 2.26 11.64 4.63
C LEU A 305 3.72 11.20 4.66
N THR A 306 4.40 11.55 5.75
CA THR A 306 5.76 11.08 6.00
C THR A 306 5.76 9.60 6.37
N ASP A 307 6.89 8.92 6.14
CA ASP A 307 7.07 7.51 6.50
C ASP A 307 6.74 7.23 7.98
N ILE A 308 6.99 8.20 8.87
CA ILE A 308 6.72 8.09 10.31
C ILE A 308 5.22 8.12 10.60
N GLU A 309 4.47 8.99 9.92
CA GLU A 309 3.02 9.12 10.09
C GLU A 309 2.30 7.86 9.57
N LEU A 310 2.71 7.33 8.41
CA LEU A 310 2.20 6.07 7.87
C LEU A 310 2.46 4.88 8.78
N ILE A 311 3.66 4.79 9.35
CA ILE A 311 4.01 3.72 10.30
C ILE A 311 3.14 3.80 11.55
N ARG A 312 2.83 5.01 12.05
CA ARG A 312 1.93 5.20 13.19
C ARG A 312 0.48 4.84 12.88
N ILE A 313 -0.01 5.20 11.70
CA ILE A 313 -1.36 4.80 11.23
C ILE A 313 -1.44 3.27 11.12
N PHE A 314 -0.42 2.64 10.55
CA PHE A 314 -0.36 1.19 10.44
C PHE A 314 -0.29 0.51 11.81
N GLU A 315 0.53 1.02 12.73
CA GLU A 315 0.60 0.55 14.13
C GLU A 315 -0.76 0.60 14.83
N TYR A 316 -1.47 1.71 14.66
CA TYR A 316 -2.81 1.88 15.21
C TYR A 316 -3.77 0.80 14.68
N ARG A 317 -3.74 0.54 13.37
CA ARG A 317 -4.57 -0.50 12.72
C ARG A 317 -4.20 -1.91 13.16
N VAL A 318 -2.91 -2.19 13.34
CA VAL A 318 -2.46 -3.48 13.88
C VAL A 318 -2.98 -3.69 15.30
N ALA A 319 -2.91 -2.66 16.14
CA ALA A 319 -3.47 -2.71 17.50
C ALA A 319 -4.99 -2.92 17.49
N GLU A 320 -5.71 -2.27 16.57
CA GLU A 320 -7.17 -2.36 16.42
C GLU A 320 -7.64 -3.71 15.84
N SER A 321 -6.80 -4.40 15.05
CA SER A 321 -7.15 -5.64 14.34
C SER A 321 -7.57 -6.81 15.23
N LYS A 322 -7.17 -6.84 16.51
CA LYS A 322 -7.33 -7.97 17.44
C LYS A 322 -6.73 -9.30 16.97
N ILE A 323 -5.93 -9.31 15.88
CA ILE A 323 -5.28 -10.51 15.35
C ILE A 323 -3.94 -10.70 16.05
N ARG A 324 -3.87 -11.67 16.97
CA ARG A 324 -2.66 -11.93 17.78
C ARG A 324 -1.40 -12.17 16.93
N THR A 325 -1.51 -12.89 15.83
CA THR A 325 -0.36 -13.18 14.95
C THR A 325 0.24 -11.92 14.31
N VAL A 326 -0.60 -10.96 13.93
CA VAL A 326 -0.18 -9.67 13.35
C VAL A 326 0.40 -8.76 14.42
N GLN A 327 -0.22 -8.75 15.62
CA GLN A 327 0.27 -7.98 16.77
C GLN A 327 1.62 -8.49 17.28
N ASP A 328 1.80 -9.80 17.42
CA ASP A 328 3.06 -10.43 17.84
C ASP A 328 4.18 -10.24 16.81
N TRP A 329 3.82 -10.23 15.52
CA TRP A 329 4.76 -9.88 14.46
C TRP A 329 5.22 -8.43 14.56
N TRP A 330 4.28 -7.49 14.73
CA TRP A 330 4.59 -6.07 14.89
C TRP A 330 5.48 -5.81 16.11
N ALA A 331 5.16 -6.42 17.25
CA ALA A 331 5.93 -6.29 18.49
C ALA A 331 7.36 -6.82 18.36
N ARG A 332 7.59 -7.91 17.61
CA ARG A 332 8.94 -8.40 17.31
C ARG A 332 9.72 -7.39 16.46
N ARG A 333 9.11 -6.90 15.39
CA ARG A 333 9.78 -6.00 14.45
C ARG A 333 10.04 -4.60 15.02
N HIS A 334 9.16 -4.12 15.90
CA HIS A 334 9.34 -2.87 16.62
C HIS A 334 10.57 -2.95 17.56
N ARG A 335 10.83 -4.12 18.19
CA ARG A 335 12.04 -4.34 19.01
C ARG A 335 13.33 -4.38 18.18
N GLU A 336 13.26 -4.84 16.94
CA GLU A 336 14.40 -4.90 16.01
C GLU A 336 14.76 -3.53 15.40
N GLY A 337 13.98 -2.48 15.65
CA GLY A 337 14.23 -1.14 15.10
C GLY A 337 14.15 -1.06 13.56
N SER A 338 13.50 -2.04 12.93
CA SER A 338 13.45 -2.22 11.47
C SER A 338 12.35 -1.39 10.78
N ASN A 339 11.49 -0.72 11.55
CA ASN A 339 10.40 0.14 11.07
C ASN A 339 10.89 1.58 10.79
N ARG A 340 11.95 1.77 10.01
CA ARG A 340 12.48 3.13 9.72
C ARG A 340 11.85 3.82 8.52
N THR A 341 11.25 3.05 7.63
CA THR A 341 10.67 3.54 6.36
C THR A 341 9.43 2.73 6.03
N TRP A 342 8.36 3.37 5.54
CA TRP A 342 7.10 2.70 5.25
C TRP A 342 7.29 1.56 4.25
N ARG A 343 8.07 1.81 3.19
CA ARG A 343 8.38 0.80 2.14
C ARG A 343 8.96 -0.50 2.70
N ARG A 344 9.92 -0.41 3.62
CA ARG A 344 10.51 -1.62 4.24
C ARG A 344 9.50 -2.33 5.13
N THR A 345 8.63 -1.58 5.79
CA THR A 345 7.58 -2.13 6.65
C THR A 345 6.51 -2.86 5.88
N ARG A 346 5.99 -2.23 4.84
CA ARG A 346 5.10 -2.85 3.88
C ARG A 346 5.70 -4.13 3.29
N SER A 347 6.93 -4.07 2.77
CA SER A 347 7.56 -5.23 2.13
C SER A 347 7.72 -6.42 3.08
N ALA A 348 8.12 -6.19 4.33
CA ALA A 348 8.23 -7.28 5.30
C ALA A 348 6.86 -7.84 5.71
N PHE A 349 5.85 -6.98 5.84
CA PHE A 349 4.49 -7.41 6.14
C PHE A 349 3.92 -8.28 5.01
N CYS A 350 4.08 -7.85 3.75
CA CYS A 350 3.72 -8.66 2.58
C CYS A 350 4.44 -10.01 2.56
N LYS A 351 5.76 -10.04 2.83
CA LYS A 351 6.51 -11.30 2.88
C LYS A 351 6.01 -12.25 3.97
N GLU A 352 5.67 -11.73 5.13
CA GLU A 352 5.29 -12.56 6.27
C GLU A 352 3.84 -13.04 6.21
N PHE A 353 2.92 -12.24 5.67
CA PHE A 353 1.49 -12.59 5.68
C PHE A 353 0.94 -12.95 4.30
N VAL A 354 1.41 -12.32 3.22
CA VAL A 354 1.00 -12.67 1.84
C VAL A 354 1.84 -13.83 1.33
N GLN A 355 3.17 -13.75 1.45
CA GLN A 355 4.02 -14.77 0.84
C GLN A 355 4.05 -16.08 1.63
N LYS A 356 4.03 -16.06 2.97
CA LYS A 356 3.93 -17.30 3.76
C LYS A 356 2.56 -17.98 3.66
N SER A 357 1.47 -17.22 3.59
CA SER A 357 0.14 -17.81 3.37
C SER A 357 0.05 -18.44 1.98
N MET A 358 0.59 -17.78 0.95
CA MET A 358 0.75 -18.37 -0.38
C MET A 358 1.61 -19.64 -0.36
N SER A 359 2.76 -19.64 0.32
CA SER A 359 3.60 -20.84 0.42
C SER A 359 2.93 -21.99 1.17
N ALA A 360 2.17 -21.70 2.23
CA ALA A 360 1.42 -22.70 2.99
C ALA A 360 0.27 -23.30 2.16
N LYS A 361 -0.52 -22.46 1.48
CA LYS A 361 -1.60 -22.92 0.60
C LYS A 361 -1.06 -23.62 -0.66
N MET A 362 0.09 -23.19 -1.19
CA MET A 362 0.78 -23.89 -2.28
C MET A 362 1.28 -25.27 -1.84
N ALA A 363 1.78 -25.40 -0.61
CA ALA A 363 2.16 -26.68 -0.02
C ALA A 363 0.96 -27.60 0.18
N GLU A 364 -0.19 -27.07 0.60
CA GLU A 364 -1.45 -27.81 0.74
C GLU A 364 -1.98 -28.32 -0.61
N ILE A 365 -1.96 -27.49 -1.66
CA ILE A 365 -2.31 -27.92 -3.01
C ILE A 365 -1.30 -28.95 -3.53
N THR A 366 0.00 -28.76 -3.31
CA THR A 366 1.03 -29.73 -3.75
C THR A 366 0.90 -31.07 -3.01
N GLN A 367 0.48 -31.07 -1.75
CA GLN A 367 0.20 -32.31 -1.00
C GLN A 367 -1.08 -32.99 -1.46
N ASN A 368 -2.09 -32.22 -1.88
CA ASN A 368 -3.36 -32.71 -2.41
C ASN A 368 -3.39 -32.79 -3.95
N SER A 369 -2.28 -32.54 -4.64
CA SER A 369 -2.24 -32.45 -6.10
C SER A 369 -2.26 -33.81 -6.74
N LEU A 370 -1.96 -34.90 -6.03
CA LEU A 370 -2.04 -36.23 -6.61
C LEU A 370 -3.50 -36.58 -6.92
N ARG A 371 -3.73 -37.05 -8.15
CA ARG A 371 -5.04 -37.61 -8.51
C ARG A 371 -5.34 -38.83 -7.65
N LYS A 372 -6.53 -38.89 -7.07
CA LYS A 372 -6.97 -40.03 -6.27
C LYS A 372 -7.27 -41.22 -7.19
N VAL A 373 -6.99 -42.44 -6.73
CA VAL A 373 -7.13 -43.68 -7.53
C VAL A 373 -8.53 -43.89 -8.13
N LYS A 374 -9.59 -43.39 -7.47
CA LYS A 374 -10.99 -43.49 -7.93
C LYS A 374 -11.53 -42.23 -8.62
N GLU A 375 -10.74 -41.16 -8.66
CA GLU A 375 -11.13 -39.88 -9.25
C GLU A 375 -10.87 -39.92 -10.75
N THR A 376 -11.85 -39.48 -11.54
CA THR A 376 -11.66 -39.34 -13.00
C THR A 376 -10.76 -38.14 -13.29
N VAL A 377 -10.09 -38.15 -14.45
CA VAL A 377 -9.25 -37.01 -14.88
C VAL A 377 -10.05 -35.71 -14.92
N ARG A 378 -11.34 -35.77 -15.26
CA ARG A 378 -12.24 -34.60 -15.30
C ARG A 378 -12.54 -34.05 -13.91
N GLU A 379 -12.87 -34.91 -12.95
CA GLU A 379 -13.10 -34.51 -11.55
C GLU A 379 -11.84 -33.93 -10.92
N TYR A 380 -10.69 -34.55 -11.21
CA TYR A 380 -9.39 -34.07 -10.79
C TYR A 380 -9.06 -32.68 -11.37
N ALA A 381 -9.32 -32.47 -12.67
CA ALA A 381 -9.12 -31.18 -13.32
C ALA A 381 -9.97 -30.08 -12.69
N TRP A 382 -11.24 -30.37 -12.39
CA TRP A 382 -12.12 -29.41 -11.71
C TRP A 382 -11.61 -29.06 -10.32
N ARG A 383 -11.20 -30.05 -9.52
CA ARG A 383 -10.69 -29.82 -8.17
C ARG A 383 -9.41 -28.97 -8.16
N ILE A 384 -8.49 -29.21 -9.08
CA ILE A 384 -7.26 -28.40 -9.21
C ILE A 384 -7.59 -27.00 -9.74
N ASN A 385 -8.55 -26.87 -10.65
CA ASN A 385 -8.98 -25.58 -11.16
C ASN A 385 -9.66 -24.73 -10.08
N ASP A 386 -10.56 -25.30 -9.28
CA ASP A 386 -11.22 -24.59 -8.17
C ASP A 386 -10.19 -24.16 -7.13
N ALA A 387 -9.28 -25.06 -6.73
CA ALA A 387 -8.20 -24.73 -5.79
C ALA A 387 -7.22 -23.68 -6.35
N ALA A 388 -7.01 -23.65 -7.66
CA ALA A 388 -6.18 -22.64 -8.31
C ALA A 388 -6.89 -21.28 -8.44
N GLN A 389 -8.22 -21.29 -8.66
CA GLN A 389 -9.05 -20.08 -8.70
C GLN A 389 -9.16 -19.43 -7.32
N ASP A 390 -9.36 -20.21 -6.27
CA ASP A 390 -9.35 -19.76 -4.87
C ASP A 390 -8.02 -19.08 -4.46
N LEU A 391 -6.95 -19.34 -5.20
CA LEU A 391 -5.62 -18.77 -4.98
C LEU A 391 -5.20 -17.73 -6.02
N GLU A 392 -6.05 -17.45 -7.02
CA GLU A 392 -5.73 -16.60 -8.17
C GLU A 392 -4.41 -17.00 -8.84
N LEU A 393 -4.11 -18.30 -8.90
CA LEU A 393 -2.92 -18.78 -9.57
C LEU A 393 -3.02 -18.47 -11.07
N ARG A 394 -1.87 -18.17 -11.69
CA ARG A 394 -1.84 -18.06 -13.14
C ARG A 394 -2.24 -19.41 -13.74
N HIS A 395 -3.03 -19.38 -14.81
CA HIS A 395 -3.47 -20.58 -15.53
C HIS A 395 -2.32 -21.53 -15.84
N SER A 396 -1.12 -21.01 -16.18
CA SER A 396 0.08 -21.81 -16.41
C SER A 396 0.56 -22.59 -15.19
N GLN A 397 0.43 -22.04 -13.99
CA GLN A 397 0.82 -22.69 -12.73
C GLN A 397 -0.22 -23.76 -12.35
N ALA A 398 -1.51 -23.48 -12.54
CA ALA A 398 -2.58 -24.44 -12.32
C ALA A 398 -2.44 -25.68 -13.24
N VAL A 399 -2.12 -25.44 -14.51
CA VAL A 399 -1.87 -26.51 -15.49
C VAL A 399 -0.64 -27.32 -15.13
N GLN A 400 0.44 -26.69 -14.63
CA GLN A 400 1.63 -27.42 -14.20
C GLN A 400 1.31 -28.36 -13.01
N ILE A 401 0.57 -27.87 -12.00
CA ILE A 401 0.15 -28.67 -10.85
C ILE A 401 -0.73 -29.85 -11.28
N PHE A 402 -1.63 -29.62 -12.24
CA PHE A 402 -2.46 -30.66 -12.82
C PHE A 402 -1.66 -31.75 -13.55
N ILE A 403 -0.66 -31.34 -14.35
CA ILE A 403 0.22 -32.27 -15.09
C ILE A 403 1.07 -33.08 -14.11
N ASP A 404 1.67 -32.43 -13.10
CA ASP A 404 2.58 -33.10 -12.16
C ASP A 404 1.84 -34.08 -11.23
N GLY A 405 0.55 -33.85 -10.98
CA GLY A 405 -0.28 -34.69 -10.13
C GLY A 405 -1.08 -35.78 -10.86
N CYS A 406 -1.19 -35.70 -12.20
CA CYS A 406 -1.77 -36.74 -13.04
C CYS A 406 -0.67 -37.64 -13.59
N LYS A 407 -0.58 -38.88 -13.10
CA LYS A 407 0.41 -39.88 -13.56
C LYS A 407 0.00 -40.65 -14.81
N ASP A 408 -1.26 -40.49 -15.23
CA ASP A 408 -1.82 -41.01 -16.48
C ASP A 408 -1.63 -39.95 -17.56
#